data_AF-A0A954Y9H6-F1
#
_entry.id   AF-A0A954Y9H6-F1
#
_cell.length_a   1.000
_cell.length_b   1.000
_cell.length_c   1.000
_cell.angle_alpha   90.00
_cell.angle_beta   90.00
_cell.angle_gamma   90.00
#
_symmetry.space_group_name_H-M   'P 1'
#
loop_
_entity.id
_entity.type
_entity.pdbx_description
1 polymer ?
#
loop_
_entity_poly.entity_id
_entity_poly.type
_entity_poly.pdbx_seq_one_letter_code
_entity_poly.pdbx_strand_id
1 'polypeptide(L)'
;MEKYLPKLTERGKRWARFLSLIATTVALIWTILYLRSVLTPIAAALAIAYILNPVVTWMEREQGVRRVTSISVGIGALLIIGASVVFAGVVQTLDLSARLPQYIVQGQEWLTSSLPGLINPPEYFTSRKAEPEPGESQSQTTEQSSEPEHQSAEPENANAVPIADQPPTDGAAPWQTGHDLRRLVADHGLTVASSIAAYVSGMITNLFHILTLVVLIPMYAFFFLLNFNEMVRVVHDHIPIDYRPTIVRVVTTADRAIADFFRGRLIVCTIIGAVTGIGWQLVGVKYGLLIGALAGLLNLIPFMTMLALPMAIFGAYLGATEIQAPWFFPVVLAFLVFIAAQALETFVLTPTIESKA
;
A
#
# COMPACT_ATOMS: atom_id res chain seq x y z
N MET A 1 48.17 42.09 -33.03
CA MET A 1 46.79 42.61 -32.83
C MET A 1 46.42 42.53 -31.35
N GLU A 2 47.15 43.21 -30.48
CA GLU A 2 47.05 43.00 -29.01
C GLU A 2 46.56 44.27 -28.27
N LYS A 3 46.08 45.27 -29.03
CA LYS A 3 45.90 46.66 -28.55
C LYS A 3 44.45 47.07 -28.21
N TYR A 4 43.51 46.12 -28.08
CA TYR A 4 42.09 46.44 -27.87
C TYR A 4 41.35 45.49 -26.91
N LEU A 5 41.95 45.12 -25.77
CA LEU A 5 41.18 44.57 -24.66
C LEU A 5 40.73 45.72 -23.73
N PRO A 6 39.44 46.11 -23.73
CA PRO A 6 38.95 47.17 -22.85
C PRO A 6 39.13 46.73 -21.39
N LYS A 7 39.79 47.59 -20.59
CA LYS A 7 39.93 47.41 -19.14
C LYS A 7 38.54 47.36 -18.51
N LEU A 8 38.06 46.16 -18.19
CA LEU A 8 36.83 45.96 -17.42
C LEU A 8 36.94 46.74 -16.10
N THR A 9 36.03 47.69 -15.91
CA THR A 9 35.87 48.46 -14.67
C THR A 9 35.72 47.51 -13.47
N GLU A 10 36.26 47.88 -12.30
CA GLU A 10 36.15 47.15 -11.01
C GLU A 10 34.74 46.57 -10.76
N ARG A 11 33.69 47.29 -11.16
CA ARG A 11 32.30 46.85 -11.11
C ARG A 11 32.02 45.62 -11.98
N GLY A 12 32.51 45.58 -13.22
CA GLY A 12 32.34 44.42 -14.12
C GLY A 12 32.95 43.13 -13.57
N LYS A 13 34.10 43.22 -12.88
CA LYS A 13 34.72 42.05 -12.21
C LYS A 13 33.93 41.56 -10.99
N ARG A 14 33.21 42.43 -10.30
CA ARG A 14 32.33 42.03 -9.18
C ARG A 14 31.07 41.37 -9.71
N TRP A 15 30.43 41.96 -10.72
CA TRP A 15 29.26 41.38 -11.39
C TRP A 15 29.57 40.04 -12.06
N ALA A 16 30.74 39.89 -12.69
CA ALA A 16 31.18 38.61 -13.23
C ALA A 16 31.34 37.53 -12.14
N ARG A 17 31.89 37.87 -10.96
CA ARG A 17 31.99 36.96 -9.82
C ARG A 17 30.62 36.59 -9.24
N PHE A 18 29.71 37.56 -9.14
CA PHE A 18 28.34 37.29 -8.69
C PHE A 18 27.60 36.39 -9.69
N LEU A 19 27.70 36.65 -10.99
CA LEU A 19 27.10 35.82 -12.02
C LEU A 19 27.71 34.41 -12.04
N SER A 20 29.03 34.27 -11.86
CA SER A 20 29.66 32.96 -11.77
C SER A 20 29.21 32.18 -10.54
N LEU A 21 29.05 32.84 -9.39
CA LEU A 21 28.54 32.21 -8.16
C LEU A 21 27.09 31.76 -8.29
N ILE A 22 26.25 32.58 -8.94
CA ILE A 22 24.86 32.22 -9.22
C ILE A 22 24.83 31.04 -10.20
N ALA A 23 25.61 31.09 -11.27
CA ALA A 23 25.69 30.02 -12.25
C ALA A 23 26.18 28.70 -11.64
N THR A 24 27.22 28.71 -10.80
CA THR A 24 27.68 27.51 -10.09
C THR A 24 26.64 26.99 -9.11
N THR A 25 25.94 27.87 -8.40
CA THR A 25 24.86 27.47 -7.47
C THR A 25 23.68 26.83 -8.23
N VAL A 26 23.26 27.42 -9.35
CA VAL A 26 22.20 26.88 -10.20
C VAL A 26 22.62 25.55 -10.82
N ALA A 27 23.86 25.44 -11.32
CA ALA A 27 24.39 24.20 -11.85
C ALA A 27 24.41 23.11 -10.76
N LEU A 28 24.85 23.44 -9.54
CA LEU A 28 24.85 22.52 -8.41
C LEU A 28 23.43 22.05 -8.05
N ILE A 29 22.47 22.97 -7.96
CA ILE A 29 21.06 22.64 -7.69
C ILE A 29 20.50 21.75 -8.81
N TRP A 30 20.77 22.07 -10.07
CA TRP A 30 20.37 21.25 -11.20
C TRP A 30 20.96 19.84 -11.09
N THR A 31 22.27 19.72 -10.82
CA THR A 31 22.93 18.42 -10.64
C THR A 31 22.30 17.62 -9.49
N ILE A 32 22.01 18.26 -8.35
CA ILE A 32 21.37 17.61 -7.20
C ILE A 32 19.96 17.12 -7.56
N LEU A 33 19.16 17.95 -8.23
CA LEU A 33 17.81 17.58 -8.64
C LEU A 33 17.81 16.46 -9.70
N TYR A 34 18.79 16.48 -10.60
CA TYR A 34 19.00 15.44 -11.59
C TYR A 34 19.43 14.11 -10.95
N LEU A 35 20.31 14.14 -9.94
CA LEU A 35 20.78 12.96 -9.21
C LEU A 35 19.84 12.52 -8.09
N ARG A 36 18.69 13.17 -7.87
CA ARG A 36 17.77 12.87 -6.77
C ARG A 36 17.41 11.38 -6.68
N SER A 37 17.27 10.70 -7.81
CA SER A 37 16.98 9.26 -7.89
C SER A 37 18.08 8.39 -7.26
N VAL A 38 19.34 8.80 -7.36
CA VAL A 38 20.51 8.10 -6.77
C VAL A 38 20.81 8.63 -5.36
N LEU A 39 20.51 9.91 -5.10
CA LEU A 39 20.72 10.53 -3.79
C LEU A 39 19.82 9.93 -2.71
N THR A 40 18.58 9.56 -3.05
CA THR A 40 17.59 9.03 -2.09
C THR A 40 18.11 7.79 -1.34
N PRO A 41 18.56 6.70 -2.00
CA PRO A 41 19.09 5.54 -1.30
C PRO A 41 20.40 5.82 -0.55
N ILE A 42 21.26 6.72 -1.08
CA ILE A 42 22.50 7.12 -0.41
C ILE A 42 22.20 7.88 0.88
N ALA A 43 21.28 8.85 0.82
CA ALA A 43 20.86 9.64 1.99
C ALA A 43 20.16 8.76 3.03
N ALA A 44 19.29 7.84 2.60
CA ALA A 44 18.66 6.87 3.48
C ALA A 44 19.70 5.96 4.15
N ALA A 45 20.69 5.47 3.40
CA ALA A 45 21.79 4.67 3.93
C ALA A 45 22.63 5.44 4.95
N LEU A 46 22.91 6.73 4.70
CA LEU A 46 23.63 7.59 5.64
C LEU A 46 22.85 7.78 6.95
N ALA A 47 21.55 8.04 6.85
CA ALA A 47 20.67 8.17 8.01
C ALA A 47 20.64 6.87 8.84
N ILE A 48 20.49 5.73 8.17
CA ILE A 48 20.52 4.41 8.82
C ILE A 48 21.90 4.14 9.44
N ALA A 49 22.99 4.43 8.75
CA ALA A 49 24.34 4.28 9.29
C ALA A 49 24.53 5.11 10.56
N TYR A 50 24.03 6.35 10.58
CA TYR A 50 24.05 7.19 11.77
C TYR A 50 23.23 6.61 12.92
N ILE A 51 22.03 6.09 12.65
CA ILE A 51 21.14 5.46 13.65
C ILE A 51 21.74 4.14 14.18
N LEU A 52 22.38 3.34 13.33
CA LEU A 52 23.02 2.08 13.71
C LEU A 52 24.36 2.31 14.42
N ASN A 53 25.05 3.41 14.18
CA ASN A 53 26.35 3.69 14.80
C ASN A 53 26.37 3.58 16.34
N PRO A 54 25.43 4.16 17.12
CA PRO A 54 25.42 3.96 18.57
C PRO A 54 25.25 2.48 18.97
N VAL A 55 24.43 1.71 18.25
CA VAL A 55 24.25 0.28 18.51
C VAL A 55 25.52 -0.51 18.20
N VAL A 56 26.15 -0.21 17.06
CA VAL A 56 27.39 -0.85 16.60
C VAL A 56 28.55 -0.56 17.56
N THR A 57 28.69 0.70 17.98
CA THR A 57 29.76 1.12 18.91
C THR A 57 29.51 0.63 20.34
N TRP A 58 28.26 0.52 20.76
CA TRP A 58 27.90 -0.12 22.02
C TRP A 58 28.27 -1.61 22.02
N MET A 59 27.94 -2.34 20.96
CA MET A 59 28.35 -3.75 20.81
C MET A 59 29.88 -3.90 20.81
N GLU A 60 30.59 -3.02 20.10
CA GLU A 60 32.06 -3.03 20.04
C GLU A 60 32.70 -2.82 21.42
N ARG A 61 32.19 -1.86 22.20
CA ARG A 61 32.76 -1.51 23.52
C ARG A 61 32.37 -2.49 24.62
N GLU A 62 31.10 -2.89 24.66
CA GLU A 62 30.54 -3.67 25.78
C GLU A 62 30.77 -5.17 25.61
N GLN A 63 30.67 -5.69 24.38
CA GLN A 63 30.83 -7.12 24.10
C GLN A 63 32.20 -7.48 23.50
N GLY A 64 33.05 -6.48 23.22
CA GLY A 64 34.39 -6.68 22.65
C GLY A 64 34.40 -7.32 21.26
N VAL A 65 33.26 -7.33 20.56
CA VAL A 65 33.14 -7.92 19.22
C VAL A 65 33.82 -7.04 18.17
N ARG A 66 34.38 -7.69 17.15
CA ARG A 66 34.97 -6.98 15.99
C ARG A 66 33.92 -6.07 15.34
N ARG A 67 34.33 -4.85 14.99
CA ARG A 67 33.47 -3.84 14.36
C ARG A 67 32.69 -4.37 13.15
N VAL A 68 33.33 -5.18 12.31
CA VAL A 68 32.67 -5.81 11.14
C VAL A 68 31.50 -6.71 11.57
N THR A 69 31.64 -7.45 12.66
CA THR A 69 30.58 -8.34 13.18
C THR A 69 29.39 -7.52 13.67
N SER A 70 29.62 -6.46 14.45
CA SER A 70 28.55 -5.57 14.93
C SER A 70 27.79 -4.92 13.77
N ILE A 71 28.50 -4.47 12.74
CA ILE A 71 27.91 -3.89 11.53
C ILE A 71 27.05 -4.94 10.81
N SER A 72 27.58 -6.15 10.60
CA SER A 72 26.86 -7.23 9.93
C SER A 72 25.60 -7.66 10.69
N VAL A 73 25.62 -7.68 12.02
CA VAL A 73 24.43 -7.99 12.84
C VAL A 73 23.38 -6.90 12.69
N GLY A 74 23.76 -5.62 12.82
CA GLY A 74 22.83 -4.50 12.65
C GLY A 74 22.20 -4.46 11.26
N ILE A 75 23.00 -4.72 10.23
CA ILE A 75 22.51 -4.77 8.84
C ILE A 75 21.69 -6.03 8.56
N GLY A 76 22.03 -7.16 9.17
CA GLY A 76 21.22 -8.37 9.11
C GLY A 76 19.83 -8.14 9.70
N ALA A 77 19.73 -7.49 10.86
CA ALA A 77 18.45 -7.11 11.46
C ALA A 77 17.63 -6.19 10.54
N LEU A 78 18.28 -5.19 9.94
CA LEU A 78 17.64 -4.29 8.97
C LEU A 78 17.12 -5.04 7.73
N LEU A 79 17.90 -5.99 7.19
CA LEU A 79 17.49 -6.80 6.04
C LEU A 79 16.33 -7.72 6.39
N ILE A 80 16.29 -8.30 7.58
CA ILE A 80 15.17 -9.13 8.04
C ILE A 80 13.89 -8.29 8.12
N ILE A 81 13.96 -7.08 8.67
CA ILE A 81 12.82 -6.15 8.72
C ILE A 81 12.37 -5.79 7.29
N GLY A 82 13.31 -5.42 6.43
CA GLY A 82 13.03 -5.08 5.03
C GLY A 82 12.39 -6.24 4.26
N ALA A 83 12.93 -7.45 4.40
CA ALA A 83 12.39 -8.66 3.79
C ALA A 83 10.98 -8.99 4.32
N SER A 84 10.72 -8.78 5.61
CA SER A 84 9.40 -8.99 6.20
C SER A 84 8.35 -8.05 5.62
N VAL A 85 8.71 -6.77 5.41
CA VAL A 85 7.83 -5.78 4.77
C VAL A 85 7.56 -6.13 3.30
N VAL A 86 8.60 -6.51 2.55
CA VAL A 86 8.45 -6.97 1.16
C VAL A 86 7.56 -8.19 1.10
N PHE A 87 7.81 -9.19 1.95
CA PHE A 87 7.03 -10.41 2.01
C PHE A 87 5.55 -10.12 2.34
N ALA A 88 5.28 -9.29 3.35
CA ALA A 88 3.92 -8.88 3.69
C ALA A 88 3.20 -8.21 2.51
N GLY A 89 3.88 -7.29 1.81
CA GLY A 89 3.31 -6.63 0.62
C GLY A 89 3.03 -7.61 -0.52
N VAL A 90 3.92 -8.56 -0.76
CA VAL A 90 3.72 -9.62 -1.76
C VAL A 90 2.54 -10.51 -1.39
N VAL A 91 2.49 -11.02 -0.16
CA VAL A 91 1.41 -11.90 0.33
C VAL A 91 0.06 -11.20 0.27
N GLN A 92 -0.02 -9.93 0.69
CA GLN A 92 -1.24 -9.13 0.60
C GLN A 92 -1.73 -8.98 -0.84
N THR A 93 -0.80 -8.86 -1.79
CA THR A 93 -1.17 -8.73 -3.20
C THR A 93 -1.58 -10.07 -3.82
N LEU A 94 -0.92 -11.17 -3.44
CA LEU A 94 -1.33 -12.51 -3.86
C LEU A 94 -2.75 -12.82 -3.39
N ASP A 95 -3.09 -12.44 -2.15
CA ASP A 95 -4.46 -12.60 -1.62
C ASP A 95 -5.48 -11.76 -2.40
N LEU A 96 -5.16 -10.52 -2.76
CA LEU A 96 -6.01 -9.69 -3.62
C LEU A 96 -6.20 -10.28 -5.02
N SER A 97 -5.14 -10.87 -5.61
CA SER A 97 -5.23 -11.52 -6.93
C SER A 97 -6.11 -12.78 -6.90
N ALA A 98 -6.04 -13.57 -5.82
CA ALA A 98 -6.87 -14.75 -5.64
C ALA A 98 -8.34 -14.39 -5.39
N ARG A 99 -8.59 -13.22 -4.78
CA ARG A 99 -9.92 -12.69 -4.46
C ARG A 99 -10.52 -11.78 -5.54
N LEU A 100 -9.77 -11.48 -6.60
CA LEU A 100 -10.26 -10.65 -7.70
C LEU A 100 -11.47 -11.24 -8.44
N PRO A 101 -11.51 -12.55 -8.75
CA PRO A 101 -12.67 -13.17 -9.43
C PRO A 101 -13.97 -13.03 -8.61
N GLN A 102 -13.90 -13.21 -7.29
CA GLN A 102 -15.09 -13.09 -6.43
C GLN A 102 -15.59 -11.64 -6.34
N TYR A 103 -14.72 -10.62 -6.39
CA TYR A 103 -15.16 -9.23 -6.40
C TYR A 103 -15.83 -8.85 -7.72
N ILE A 104 -15.39 -9.44 -8.84
CA ILE A 104 -16.05 -9.29 -10.14
C ILE A 104 -17.46 -9.92 -10.10
N VAL A 105 -17.59 -11.12 -9.55
CA VAL A 105 -18.88 -11.81 -9.41
C VAL A 105 -19.83 -11.05 -8.47
N GLN A 106 -19.35 -10.61 -7.30
CA GLN A 106 -20.15 -9.80 -6.38
C GLN A 106 -20.56 -8.46 -7.00
N GLY A 107 -19.68 -7.84 -7.80
CA GLY A 107 -20.01 -6.63 -8.55
C GLY A 107 -21.12 -6.87 -9.58
N GLN A 108 -21.09 -8.01 -10.28
CA GLN A 108 -22.15 -8.41 -11.22
C GLN A 108 -23.49 -8.65 -10.51
N GLU A 109 -23.47 -9.31 -9.35
CA GLU A 109 -24.66 -9.57 -8.52
C GLU A 109 -25.25 -8.28 -7.94
N TRP A 110 -24.39 -7.36 -7.46
CA TRP A 110 -24.84 -6.05 -7.00
C TRP A 110 -25.48 -5.22 -8.12
N LEU A 111 -24.91 -5.26 -9.33
CA LEU A 111 -25.46 -4.56 -10.50
C LEU A 111 -26.82 -5.14 -10.92
N THR A 112 -26.94 -6.47 -10.97
CA THR A 112 -28.20 -7.14 -11.34
C THR A 112 -29.30 -6.92 -10.31
N SER A 113 -28.96 -6.91 -9.02
CA SER A 113 -29.92 -6.62 -7.95
C SER A 113 -30.32 -5.15 -7.88
N SER A 114 -29.42 -4.22 -8.21
CA SER A 114 -29.69 -2.77 -8.16
C SER A 114 -30.44 -2.25 -9.40
N LEU A 115 -30.38 -2.94 -10.54
CA LEU A 115 -31.02 -2.55 -11.80
C LEU A 115 -31.84 -3.69 -12.46
N PRO A 116 -32.88 -4.21 -11.81
CA PRO A 116 -33.64 -5.37 -12.29
C PRO A 116 -34.38 -5.12 -13.62
N GLY A 117 -34.73 -3.86 -13.93
CA GLY A 117 -35.53 -3.49 -15.11
C GLY A 117 -34.78 -3.42 -16.45
N LEU A 118 -33.46 -3.56 -16.46
CA LEU A 118 -32.65 -3.52 -17.70
C LEU A 118 -32.33 -4.90 -18.27
N ILE A 119 -32.53 -5.97 -17.50
CA ILE A 119 -32.00 -7.32 -17.81
C ILE A 119 -33.11 -8.35 -18.06
N ASN A 120 -34.32 -8.17 -17.51
CA ASN A 120 -35.50 -8.99 -17.83
C ASN A 120 -36.64 -8.11 -18.35
N PRO A 121 -37.09 -8.23 -19.62
CA PRO A 121 -38.31 -7.57 -20.05
C PRO A 121 -39.49 -8.15 -19.26
N PRO A 122 -40.42 -7.32 -18.77
CA PRO A 122 -41.53 -7.79 -17.96
C PRO A 122 -42.45 -8.73 -18.78
N GLU A 123 -43.06 -9.71 -18.11
CA GLU A 123 -43.81 -10.85 -18.68
C GLU A 123 -44.95 -10.49 -19.66
N TYR A 124 -45.32 -9.21 -19.77
CA TYR A 124 -46.35 -8.71 -20.69
C TYR A 124 -46.12 -9.09 -22.17
N PHE A 125 -44.90 -9.45 -22.57
CA PHE A 125 -44.58 -9.77 -23.98
C PHE A 125 -44.66 -11.26 -24.36
N THR A 126 -44.73 -12.19 -23.41
CA THR A 126 -44.82 -13.63 -23.70
C THR A 126 -46.26 -14.11 -23.93
N SER A 127 -47.25 -13.32 -23.53
CA SER A 127 -48.67 -13.70 -23.62
C SER A 127 -49.29 -13.53 -25.02
N ARG A 128 -48.57 -12.98 -26.02
CA ARG A 128 -49.14 -12.77 -27.37
C ARG A 128 -48.94 -13.95 -28.34
N LYS A 129 -48.51 -15.12 -27.87
CA LYS A 129 -48.36 -16.32 -28.73
C LYS A 129 -49.12 -17.55 -28.21
N ALA A 130 -50.22 -17.33 -27.50
CA ALA A 130 -51.08 -18.40 -26.99
C ALA A 130 -52.55 -18.11 -27.26
N GLU A 131 -52.91 -17.81 -28.51
CA GLU A 131 -54.30 -17.98 -28.96
C GLU A 131 -54.37 -19.37 -29.62
N PRO A 132 -55.22 -20.30 -29.16
CA PRO A 132 -55.33 -21.62 -29.78
C PRO A 132 -56.07 -21.51 -31.12
N GLU A 133 -55.55 -22.14 -32.17
CA GLU A 133 -56.34 -22.41 -33.37
C GLU A 133 -57.55 -23.31 -33.02
N PRO A 134 -58.76 -23.03 -33.57
CA PRO A 134 -59.92 -23.82 -33.24
C PRO A 134 -59.94 -25.14 -34.02
N GLY A 135 -59.89 -26.26 -33.29
CA GLY A 135 -60.63 -27.48 -33.63
C GLY A 135 -59.84 -28.59 -34.31
N GLU A 136 -59.36 -29.54 -33.51
CA GLU A 136 -59.12 -30.92 -33.98
C GLU A 136 -60.46 -31.63 -34.21
N SER A 137 -60.58 -32.38 -35.30
CA SER A 137 -61.46 -33.54 -35.39
C SER A 137 -60.80 -34.62 -36.22
N GLN A 138 -60.52 -35.75 -35.56
CA GLN A 138 -60.01 -36.99 -36.14
C GLN A 138 -61.08 -37.63 -37.03
N SER A 139 -60.69 -38.27 -38.14
CA SER A 139 -61.22 -39.58 -38.60
C SER A 139 -60.51 -40.12 -39.85
N GLN A 140 -59.97 -41.33 -39.70
CA GLN A 140 -59.95 -42.50 -40.60
C GLN A 140 -59.55 -42.38 -42.09
N THR A 141 -58.58 -43.21 -42.47
CA THR A 141 -58.32 -43.69 -43.84
C THR A 141 -59.49 -44.53 -44.36
N THR A 142 -59.95 -44.31 -45.60
CA THR A 142 -60.18 -45.30 -46.69
C THR A 142 -60.96 -44.69 -47.86
N GLU A 143 -60.43 -44.89 -49.08
CA GLU A 143 -61.09 -44.98 -50.39
C GLU A 143 -61.91 -43.81 -51.01
N GLN A 144 -61.43 -43.44 -52.20
CA GLN A 144 -62.13 -43.57 -53.49
C GLN A 144 -62.96 -42.39 -54.03
N SER A 145 -62.43 -41.91 -55.16
CA SER A 145 -63.12 -41.50 -56.40
C SER A 145 -63.60 -40.06 -56.59
N SER A 146 -63.28 -39.58 -57.79
CA SER A 146 -64.01 -38.67 -58.69
C SER A 146 -63.94 -37.16 -58.44
N GLU A 147 -63.08 -36.52 -59.23
CA GLU A 147 -63.38 -35.32 -60.06
C GLU A 147 -64.76 -35.45 -60.78
N PRO A 148 -65.40 -34.40 -61.38
CA PRO A 148 -64.76 -33.21 -61.94
C PRO A 148 -65.58 -31.89 -62.00
N GLU A 149 -65.02 -30.93 -62.76
CA GLU A 149 -65.68 -29.84 -63.54
C GLU A 149 -65.75 -28.45 -62.89
N HIS A 150 -64.95 -27.49 -63.39
CA HIS A 150 -65.29 -26.41 -64.36
C HIS A 150 -66.02 -25.23 -63.66
N GLN A 151 -65.81 -23.94 -63.91
CA GLN A 151 -65.21 -23.20 -65.03
C GLN A 151 -65.15 -21.71 -64.63
N SER A 152 -64.17 -20.99 -65.18
CA SER A 152 -64.31 -19.64 -65.77
C SER A 152 -64.44 -18.36 -64.92
N ALA A 153 -63.66 -17.36 -65.38
CA ALA A 153 -63.97 -15.94 -65.56
C ALA A 153 -63.24 -14.90 -64.65
N GLU A 154 -62.13 -14.43 -65.24
CA GLU A 154 -61.55 -13.07 -65.31
C GLU A 154 -62.55 -11.88 -65.29
N PRO A 155 -62.11 -10.59 -65.30
CA PRO A 155 -61.32 -9.82 -64.30
C PRO A 155 -62.05 -8.50 -63.90
N GLU A 156 -61.63 -7.80 -62.83
CA GLU A 156 -61.80 -6.33 -62.80
C GLU A 156 -60.83 -5.62 -61.85
N ASN A 157 -60.12 -4.64 -62.42
CA ASN A 157 -59.23 -3.70 -61.78
C ASN A 157 -59.99 -2.38 -61.59
N ALA A 158 -60.01 -1.81 -60.39
CA ALA A 158 -59.79 -0.37 -60.18
C ALA A 158 -59.85 0.00 -58.69
N ASN A 159 -58.70 0.45 -58.17
CA ASN A 159 -58.54 1.52 -57.18
C ASN A 159 -59.44 1.52 -55.94
N ALA A 160 -58.91 0.97 -54.85
CA ALA A 160 -58.99 1.63 -53.55
C ALA A 160 -57.64 1.43 -52.84
N VAL A 161 -56.95 2.53 -52.55
CA VAL A 161 -55.93 2.57 -51.51
C VAL A 161 -56.67 2.93 -50.22
N PRO A 162 -56.72 2.05 -49.21
CA PRO A 162 -56.87 2.45 -47.83
C PRO A 162 -55.53 2.29 -47.11
N ILE A 163 -55.22 3.32 -46.34
CA ILE A 163 -54.04 3.51 -45.51
C ILE A 163 -53.71 2.21 -44.74
N ALA A 164 -52.61 1.55 -45.12
CA ALA A 164 -51.94 0.61 -44.26
C ALA A 164 -51.11 1.44 -43.28
N ASP A 165 -51.42 1.29 -41.99
CA ASP A 165 -50.68 1.87 -40.88
C ASP A 165 -49.17 1.66 -41.09
N GLN A 166 -48.45 2.75 -41.38
CA GLN A 166 -47.00 2.74 -41.24
C GLN A 166 -46.69 2.52 -39.74
N PRO A 167 -45.75 1.61 -39.39
CA PRO A 167 -45.31 1.51 -38.01
C PRO A 167 -44.67 2.85 -37.62
N PRO A 168 -44.89 3.34 -36.38
CA PRO A 168 -44.34 4.61 -35.96
C PRO A 168 -42.81 4.56 -36.01
N THR A 169 -42.22 5.42 -36.84
CA THR A 169 -40.82 5.79 -36.77
C THR A 169 -40.63 6.68 -35.55
N ASP A 170 -40.36 6.07 -34.41
CA ASP A 170 -39.57 6.62 -33.30
C ASP A 170 -39.52 5.57 -32.19
N GLY A 171 -38.37 4.93 -32.02
CA GLY A 171 -38.13 3.95 -30.96
C GLY A 171 -37.32 2.76 -31.44
N ALA A 172 -36.03 2.76 -31.13
CA ALA A 172 -35.19 1.58 -31.26
C ALA A 172 -35.88 0.36 -30.60
N ALA A 173 -35.87 -0.79 -31.28
CA ALA A 173 -36.48 -2.02 -30.79
C ALA A 173 -36.01 -2.35 -29.34
N PRO A 174 -36.92 -2.51 -28.35
CA PRO A 174 -36.56 -2.57 -26.92
C PRO A 174 -35.72 -3.78 -26.47
N TRP A 175 -35.51 -4.78 -27.33
CA TRP A 175 -34.84 -6.04 -26.97
C TRP A 175 -33.48 -6.25 -27.67
N GLN A 176 -32.89 -5.17 -28.23
CA GLN A 176 -31.49 -5.18 -28.68
C GLN A 176 -30.48 -5.06 -27.52
N THR A 177 -30.95 -4.84 -26.31
CA THR A 177 -30.17 -4.61 -25.07
C THR A 177 -29.20 -5.75 -24.73
N GLY A 178 -29.49 -6.98 -25.14
CA GLY A 178 -28.56 -8.12 -24.97
C GLY A 178 -27.29 -8.02 -25.83
N HIS A 179 -27.39 -7.43 -27.03
CA HIS A 179 -26.22 -7.12 -27.86
C HIS A 179 -25.45 -5.91 -27.34
N ASP A 180 -26.15 -4.94 -26.74
CA ASP A 180 -25.52 -3.78 -26.11
C ASP A 180 -24.80 -4.16 -24.82
N LEU A 181 -25.30 -5.10 -24.02
CA LEU A 181 -24.59 -5.64 -22.84
C LEU A 181 -23.34 -6.44 -23.23
N ARG A 182 -23.40 -7.25 -24.30
CA ARG A 182 -22.20 -7.93 -24.83
C ARG A 182 -21.16 -6.95 -25.39
N ARG A 183 -21.59 -5.86 -26.03
CA ARG A 183 -20.70 -4.78 -26.48
C ARG A 183 -20.18 -3.93 -25.33
N LEU A 184 -20.99 -3.66 -24.31
CA LEU A 184 -20.57 -2.99 -23.08
C LEU A 184 -19.54 -3.83 -22.34
N VAL A 185 -19.74 -5.14 -22.23
CA VAL A 185 -18.79 -6.09 -21.64
C VAL A 185 -17.57 -6.31 -22.53
N ALA A 186 -17.67 -6.20 -23.86
CA ALA A 186 -16.51 -6.24 -24.75
C ALA A 186 -15.67 -4.95 -24.64
N ASP A 187 -16.31 -3.78 -24.64
CA ASP A 187 -15.64 -2.47 -24.49
C ASP A 187 -15.14 -2.24 -23.06
N HIS A 188 -15.91 -2.61 -22.03
CA HIS A 188 -15.49 -2.52 -20.63
C HIS A 188 -14.65 -3.71 -20.18
N GLY A 189 -14.70 -4.84 -20.86
CA GLY A 189 -13.82 -5.99 -20.62
C GLY A 189 -12.38 -5.65 -21.00
N LEU A 190 -12.18 -4.90 -22.08
CA LEU A 190 -10.89 -4.35 -22.46
C LEU A 190 -10.40 -3.27 -21.48
N THR A 191 -11.29 -2.45 -20.91
CA THR A 191 -10.89 -1.46 -19.86
C THR A 191 -10.60 -2.13 -18.51
N VAL A 192 -11.32 -3.19 -18.13
CA VAL A 192 -11.03 -3.99 -16.93
C VAL A 192 -9.74 -4.78 -17.12
N ALA A 193 -9.53 -5.42 -18.27
CA ALA A 193 -8.30 -6.16 -18.57
C ALA A 193 -7.07 -5.24 -18.60
N SER A 194 -7.17 -4.05 -19.20
CA SER A 194 -6.09 -3.06 -19.20
C SER A 194 -5.85 -2.45 -17.83
N SER A 195 -6.89 -2.29 -16.99
CA SER A 195 -6.74 -1.87 -15.60
C SER A 195 -6.00 -2.91 -14.78
N ILE A 196 -6.37 -4.20 -14.89
CA ILE A 196 -5.67 -5.31 -14.23
C ILE A 196 -4.21 -5.38 -14.71
N ALA A 197 -3.97 -5.25 -16.02
CA ALA A 197 -2.62 -5.23 -16.58
C ALA A 197 -1.80 -4.04 -16.05
N ALA A 198 -2.40 -2.86 -15.90
CA ALA A 198 -1.75 -1.67 -15.33
C ALA A 198 -1.43 -1.86 -13.84
N TYR A 199 -2.34 -2.47 -13.06
CA TYR A 199 -2.08 -2.81 -11.66
C TYR A 199 -0.94 -3.83 -11.51
N VAL A 200 -0.95 -4.90 -12.30
CA VAL A 200 0.11 -5.92 -12.29
C VAL A 200 1.44 -5.32 -12.74
N SER A 201 1.45 -4.51 -13.79
CA SER A 201 2.65 -3.82 -14.27
C SER A 201 3.20 -2.84 -13.22
N GLY A 202 2.34 -2.01 -12.63
CA GLY A 202 2.71 -1.10 -11.55
C GLY A 202 3.24 -1.82 -10.32
N MET A 203 2.69 -2.99 -9.99
CA MET A 203 3.19 -3.84 -8.91
C MET A 203 4.59 -4.36 -9.21
N ILE A 204 4.85 -4.86 -10.41
CA ILE A 204 6.18 -5.34 -10.82
C ILE A 204 7.20 -4.21 -10.68
N THR A 205 6.89 -3.02 -11.23
CA THR A 205 7.76 -1.84 -11.10
C THR A 205 8.00 -1.46 -9.64
N ASN A 206 6.96 -1.47 -8.80
CA ASN A 206 7.09 -1.15 -7.38
C ASN A 206 7.92 -2.20 -6.62
N LEU A 207 7.77 -3.49 -6.94
CA LEU A 207 8.58 -4.56 -6.37
C LEU A 207 10.06 -4.39 -6.74
N PHE A 208 10.37 -4.11 -8.01
CA PHE A 208 11.73 -3.79 -8.44
C PHE A 208 12.28 -2.55 -7.72
N HIS A 209 11.47 -1.51 -7.51
CA HIS A 209 11.87 -0.31 -6.80
C HIS A 209 12.21 -0.61 -5.33
N ILE A 210 11.33 -1.31 -4.62
CA ILE A 210 11.56 -1.71 -3.21
C ILE A 210 12.76 -2.64 -3.11
N LEU A 211 12.88 -3.63 -4.00
CA LEU A 211 14.02 -4.55 -4.03
C LEU A 211 15.33 -3.79 -4.23
N THR A 212 15.33 -2.82 -5.14
CA THR A 212 16.48 -1.92 -5.34
C THR A 212 16.83 -1.20 -4.04
N LEU A 213 15.85 -0.61 -3.34
CA LEU A 213 16.11 0.07 -2.07
C LEU A 213 16.61 -0.89 -0.97
N VAL A 214 15.98 -2.07 -0.83
CA VAL A 214 16.33 -3.09 0.16
C VAL A 214 17.73 -3.66 -0.05
N VAL A 215 18.23 -3.68 -1.29
CA VAL A 215 19.60 -4.11 -1.58
C VAL A 215 20.58 -2.95 -1.41
N LEU A 216 20.27 -1.79 -1.99
CA LEU A 216 21.21 -0.68 -2.12
C LEU A 216 21.42 0.06 -0.79
N ILE A 217 20.35 0.27 -0.02
CA ILE A 217 20.43 0.99 1.26
C ILE A 217 21.34 0.24 2.25
N PRO A 218 21.17 -1.07 2.50
CA PRO A 218 22.02 -1.78 3.45
C PRO A 218 23.44 -1.95 2.95
N MET A 219 23.64 -2.09 1.63
CA MET A 219 24.96 -2.11 1.01
C MET A 219 25.72 -0.78 1.25
N TYR A 220 25.09 0.37 1.00
CA TYR A 220 25.70 1.66 1.29
C TYR A 220 25.85 1.93 2.78
N ALA A 221 24.86 1.53 3.60
CA ALA A 221 24.93 1.68 5.04
C ALA A 221 26.10 0.87 5.61
N PHE A 222 26.36 -0.34 5.08
CA PHE A 222 27.53 -1.15 5.43
C PHE A 222 28.83 -0.37 5.17
N PHE A 223 28.96 0.19 3.97
CA PHE A 223 30.15 0.93 3.58
C PHE A 223 30.34 2.20 4.43
N PHE A 224 29.27 2.95 4.70
CA PHE A 224 29.32 4.14 5.55
C PHE A 224 29.61 3.79 7.01
N LEU A 225 29.05 2.71 7.54
CA LEU A 225 29.39 2.22 8.88
C LEU A 225 30.87 1.80 8.93
N LEU A 226 31.37 1.08 7.91
CA LEU A 226 32.77 0.65 7.87
C LEU A 226 33.75 1.83 7.86
N ASN A 227 33.41 2.93 7.19
CA ASN A 227 34.27 4.11 7.08
C ASN A 227 33.79 5.32 7.92
N PHE A 228 32.89 5.09 8.89
CA PHE A 228 32.22 6.17 9.62
C PHE A 228 33.20 7.16 10.28
N ASN A 229 34.23 6.65 10.96
CA ASN A 229 35.22 7.48 11.64
C ASN A 229 36.02 8.36 10.67
N GLU A 230 36.36 7.82 9.50
CA GLU A 230 37.10 8.54 8.48
C GLU A 230 36.22 9.58 7.79
N MET A 231 34.95 9.25 7.52
CA MET A 231 33.95 10.22 7.06
C MET A 231 33.82 11.40 8.02
N VAL A 232 33.67 11.14 9.32
CA VAL A 232 33.58 12.20 10.34
C VAL A 232 34.86 13.04 10.38
N ARG A 233 36.03 12.41 10.23
CA ARG A 233 37.31 13.13 10.17
C ARG A 233 37.41 14.04 8.95
N VAL A 234 37.03 13.56 7.76
CA VAL A 234 37.03 14.38 6.53
C VAL A 234 36.09 15.57 6.67
N VAL A 235 34.89 15.36 7.23
CA VAL A 235 33.94 16.43 7.51
C VAL A 235 34.55 17.43 8.51
N HIS A 236 35.16 16.93 9.59
CA HIS A 236 35.85 17.74 10.58
C HIS A 236 36.98 18.60 9.97
N ASP A 237 37.78 18.03 9.08
CA ASP A 237 38.95 18.68 8.50
C ASP A 237 38.57 19.73 7.43
N HIS A 238 37.35 19.65 6.89
CA HIS A 238 36.78 20.67 5.99
C HIS A 238 35.97 21.77 6.71
N ILE A 239 35.73 21.64 8.01
CA ILE A 239 35.03 22.67 8.78
C ILE A 239 35.97 23.87 9.00
N PRO A 240 35.54 25.11 8.67
CA PRO A 240 36.33 26.31 8.94
C PRO A 240 36.61 26.47 10.44
N ILE A 241 37.86 26.80 10.79
CA ILE A 241 38.36 26.89 12.18
C ILE A 241 37.49 27.82 13.04
N ASP A 242 36.95 28.90 12.46
CA ASP A 242 36.19 29.93 13.16
C ASP A 242 34.90 29.41 13.84
N TYR A 243 34.26 28.38 13.26
CA TYR A 243 32.97 27.83 13.75
C TYR A 243 33.11 26.52 14.51
N ARG A 244 34.33 25.95 14.57
CA ARG A 244 34.62 24.69 15.25
C ARG A 244 34.09 24.60 16.69
N PRO A 245 34.28 25.60 17.58
CA PRO A 245 33.77 25.49 18.95
C PRO A 245 32.23 25.48 19.02
N THR A 246 31.55 26.12 18.08
CA THR A 246 30.08 26.09 17.98
C THR A 246 29.60 24.72 17.50
N ILE A 247 30.21 24.18 16.45
CA ILE A 247 29.84 22.88 15.88
C ILE A 247 30.07 21.76 16.90
N VAL A 248 31.23 21.74 17.58
CA VAL A 248 31.51 20.74 18.63
C VAL A 248 30.50 20.83 19.77
N ARG A 249 30.09 22.05 20.16
CA ARG A 249 29.05 22.23 21.18
C ARG A 249 27.72 21.64 20.73
N VAL A 250 27.26 21.94 19.51
CA VAL A 250 26.01 21.39 18.97
C VAL A 250 26.05 19.86 18.91
N VAL A 251 27.15 19.29 18.42
CA VAL A 251 27.33 17.83 18.31
C VAL A 251 27.34 17.18 19.69
N THR A 252 28.05 17.75 20.67
CA THR A 252 28.11 17.18 22.04
C THR A 252 26.81 17.35 22.81
N THR A 253 26.06 18.44 22.58
CA THR A 253 24.71 18.60 23.10
C THR A 253 23.76 17.58 22.48
N ALA A 254 23.83 17.36 21.17
CA ALA A 254 23.02 16.35 20.48
C ALA A 254 23.35 14.94 20.96
N ASP A 255 24.63 14.60 21.12
CA ASP A 255 25.07 13.29 21.63
C ASP A 255 24.51 13.01 23.03
N ARG A 256 24.56 14.00 23.94
CA ARG A 256 23.94 13.88 25.27
C ARG A 256 22.43 13.72 25.18
N ALA A 257 21.75 14.55 24.40
CA ALA A 257 20.30 14.46 24.22
C ALA A 257 19.86 13.09 23.67
N ILE A 258 20.62 12.53 22.71
CA ILE A 258 20.39 11.18 22.18
C ILE A 258 20.61 10.15 23.28
N ALA A 259 21.70 10.22 24.04
CA ALA A 259 21.98 9.29 25.13
C ALA A 259 20.90 9.33 26.23
N ASP A 260 20.43 10.53 26.60
CA ASP A 260 19.38 10.73 27.60
C ASP A 260 18.03 10.21 27.08
N PHE A 261 17.71 10.43 25.81
CA PHE A 261 16.53 9.86 25.15
C PHE A 261 16.55 8.33 25.17
N PHE A 262 17.67 7.69 24.78
CA PHE A 262 17.80 6.23 24.78
C PHE A 262 17.68 5.66 26.20
N ARG A 263 18.29 6.29 27.20
CA ARG A 263 18.17 5.89 28.61
C ARG A 263 16.73 5.99 29.11
N GLY A 264 16.06 7.09 28.80
CA GLY A 264 14.65 7.28 29.08
C GLY A 264 13.80 6.18 28.43
N ARG A 265 14.04 5.91 27.14
CA ARG A 265 13.27 4.91 26.39
C ARG A 265 13.46 3.49 26.91
N LEU A 266 14.67 3.09 27.29
CA LEU A 266 14.93 1.78 27.89
C LEU A 266 14.17 1.56 29.20
N ILE A 267 14.03 2.61 30.02
CA ILE A 267 13.22 2.56 31.25
C ILE A 267 11.74 2.40 30.89
N VAL A 268 11.22 3.18 29.92
CA VAL A 268 9.83 3.05 29.44
C VAL A 268 9.55 1.65 28.91
N CYS A 269 10.41 1.11 28.05
CA CYS A 269 10.28 -0.23 27.48
C CYS A 269 10.18 -1.30 28.56
N THR A 270 11.01 -1.19 29.60
CA THR A 270 11.03 -2.15 30.71
C THR A 270 9.73 -2.08 31.52
N ILE A 271 9.27 -0.86 31.84
CA ILE A 271 8.02 -0.67 32.60
C ILE A 271 6.81 -1.15 31.78
N ILE A 272 6.71 -0.75 30.51
CA ILE A 272 5.59 -1.15 29.64
C ILE A 272 5.60 -2.65 29.39
N GLY A 273 6.77 -3.26 29.19
CA GLY A 273 6.88 -4.71 29.04
C GLY A 273 6.44 -5.46 30.31
N ALA A 274 6.81 -4.96 31.49
CA ALA A 274 6.36 -5.55 32.76
C ALA A 274 4.85 -5.37 32.98
N VAL A 275 4.31 -4.17 32.77
CA VAL A 275 2.88 -3.87 32.96
C VAL A 275 2.01 -4.67 31.99
N THR A 276 2.36 -4.69 30.71
CA THR A 276 1.61 -5.47 29.71
C THR A 276 1.78 -6.97 29.90
N GLY A 277 3.00 -7.44 30.23
CA GLY A 277 3.27 -8.86 30.47
C GLY A 277 2.55 -9.41 31.69
N ILE A 278 2.61 -8.71 32.83
CA ILE A 278 1.88 -9.08 34.05
C ILE A 278 0.37 -8.96 33.81
N GLY A 279 -0.07 -7.86 33.19
CA GLY A 279 -1.48 -7.64 32.86
C GLY A 279 -2.06 -8.78 32.03
N TRP A 280 -1.43 -9.12 30.90
CA TRP A 280 -1.89 -10.21 30.04
C TRP A 280 -1.76 -11.59 30.69
N GLN A 281 -0.74 -11.83 31.51
CA GLN A 281 -0.64 -13.07 32.28
C GLN A 281 -1.81 -13.24 33.26
N LEU A 282 -2.23 -12.15 33.93
CA LEU A 282 -3.39 -12.15 34.84
C LEU A 282 -4.72 -12.34 34.11
N VAL A 283 -4.85 -11.83 32.88
CA VAL A 283 -6.01 -12.06 32.02
C VAL A 283 -6.12 -13.54 31.58
N GLY A 284 -5.03 -14.30 31.64
CA GLY A 284 -4.97 -15.67 31.11
C GLY A 284 -4.58 -15.73 29.63
N VAL A 285 -3.91 -14.70 29.10
CA VAL A 285 -3.34 -14.72 27.75
C VAL A 285 -2.21 -15.74 27.70
N LYS A 286 -2.29 -16.69 26.77
CA LYS A 286 -1.25 -17.69 26.58
C LYS A 286 0.06 -17.01 26.15
N TYR A 287 1.15 -17.32 26.85
CA TYR A 287 2.44 -16.65 26.71
C TYR A 287 2.41 -15.13 27.01
N GLY A 288 1.48 -14.67 27.86
CA GLY A 288 1.28 -13.25 28.18
C GLY A 288 2.56 -12.53 28.61
N LEU A 289 3.37 -13.15 29.47
CA LEU A 289 4.66 -12.58 29.90
C LEU A 289 5.63 -12.35 28.73
N LEU A 290 5.68 -13.31 27.79
CA LEU A 290 6.60 -13.31 26.65
C LEU A 290 6.14 -12.29 25.60
N ILE A 291 4.83 -12.24 25.32
CA ILE A 291 4.23 -11.26 24.41
C ILE A 291 4.34 -9.84 25.01
N GLY A 292 4.18 -9.67 26.32
CA GLY A 292 4.38 -8.39 27.00
C GLY A 292 5.84 -7.92 26.97
N ALA A 293 6.81 -8.81 27.21
CA ALA A 293 8.22 -8.49 27.04
C ALA A 293 8.53 -8.04 25.60
N LEU A 294 7.96 -8.71 24.60
CA LEU A 294 8.04 -8.30 23.21
C LEU A 294 7.38 -6.93 22.97
N ALA A 295 6.22 -6.66 23.56
CA ALA A 295 5.53 -5.37 23.47
C ALA A 295 6.37 -4.22 24.03
N GLY A 296 7.04 -4.44 25.18
CA GLY A 296 7.98 -3.50 25.78
C GLY A 296 9.22 -3.26 24.91
N LEU A 297 9.78 -4.33 24.32
CA LEU A 297 10.90 -4.23 23.39
C LEU A 297 10.53 -3.47 22.11
N LEU A 298 9.37 -3.78 21.51
CA LEU A 298 8.83 -3.06 20.36
C LEU A 298 8.61 -1.59 20.70
N ASN A 299 8.30 -1.28 21.97
CA ASN A 299 8.18 0.09 22.41
C ASN A 299 9.48 0.88 22.32
N LEU A 300 10.64 0.32 21.93
CA LEU A 300 11.83 1.14 21.68
C LEU A 300 11.55 2.20 20.59
N ILE A 301 10.74 1.83 19.59
CA ILE A 301 10.28 2.71 18.53
C ILE A 301 8.81 3.08 18.82
N PRO A 302 8.47 4.37 18.98
CA PRO A 302 7.10 4.80 19.20
C PRO A 302 6.11 4.19 18.20
N PHE A 303 4.92 3.85 18.67
CA PHE A 303 3.83 3.21 17.91
C PHE A 303 4.05 1.74 17.50
N MET A 304 5.27 1.20 17.56
CA MET A 304 5.51 -0.21 17.20
C MET A 304 4.89 -1.20 18.17
N THR A 305 4.60 -0.81 19.42
CA THR A 305 3.92 -1.65 20.42
C THR A 305 2.54 -2.12 19.96
N MET A 306 1.89 -1.44 18.99
CA MET A 306 0.62 -1.87 18.40
C MET A 306 0.71 -3.26 17.73
N LEU A 307 1.89 -3.67 17.26
CA LEU A 307 2.13 -4.99 16.68
C LEU A 307 1.99 -6.14 17.70
N ALA A 308 2.15 -5.85 19.00
CA ALA A 308 1.97 -6.86 20.04
C ALA A 308 0.50 -7.16 20.35
N LEU A 309 -0.41 -6.25 20.01
CA LEU A 309 -1.83 -6.40 20.31
C LEU A 309 -2.48 -7.59 19.57
N PRO A 310 -2.30 -7.79 18.25
CA PRO A 310 -2.81 -8.99 17.57
C PRO A 310 -2.28 -10.30 18.19
N MET A 311 -1.01 -10.32 18.60
CA MET A 311 -0.42 -11.49 19.26
C MET A 311 -1.05 -11.76 20.62
N ALA A 312 -1.33 -10.70 21.40
CA ALA A 312 -2.02 -10.82 22.67
C ALA A 312 -3.48 -11.26 22.50
N ILE A 313 -4.19 -10.75 21.50
CA ILE A 313 -5.57 -11.19 21.17
C ILE A 313 -5.57 -12.67 20.79
N PHE A 314 -4.64 -13.10 19.96
CA PHE A 314 -4.50 -14.51 19.59
C PHE A 314 -4.16 -15.38 20.81
N GLY A 315 -3.23 -14.94 21.67
CA GLY A 315 -2.91 -15.61 22.92
C GLY A 315 -4.10 -15.67 23.89
N ALA A 316 -4.93 -14.63 23.94
CA ALA A 316 -6.15 -14.56 24.75
C ALA A 316 -7.20 -15.57 24.25
N TYR A 317 -7.37 -15.68 22.93
CA TYR A 317 -8.24 -16.67 22.32
C TYR A 317 -7.81 -18.10 22.65
N LEU A 318 -6.51 -18.40 22.53
CA LEU A 318 -5.97 -19.71 22.89
C LEU A 318 -6.15 -20.02 24.39
N GLY A 319 -5.86 -19.07 25.28
CA GLY A 319 -6.07 -19.23 26.72
C GLY A 319 -7.55 -19.46 27.09
N ALA A 320 -8.47 -18.76 26.41
CA ALA A 320 -9.91 -18.94 26.61
C ALA A 320 -10.38 -20.37 26.32
N THR A 321 -9.84 -20.98 25.26
CA THR A 321 -10.19 -22.36 24.87
C THR A 321 -9.72 -23.40 25.89
N GLU A 322 -8.61 -23.15 26.59
CA GLU A 322 -8.09 -24.05 27.63
C GLU A 322 -8.94 -24.03 28.91
N ILE A 323 -9.47 -22.87 29.28
CA ILE A 323 -10.24 -22.65 30.52
C ILE A 323 -11.76 -22.83 30.29
N GLN A 324 -12.17 -23.22 29.08
CA GLN A 324 -13.58 -23.27 28.64
C GLN A 324 -14.35 -21.96 28.91
N ALA A 325 -13.65 -20.82 28.85
CA ALA A 325 -14.25 -19.51 29.04
C ALA A 325 -14.82 -18.96 27.72
N PRO A 326 -15.84 -18.08 27.76
CA PRO A 326 -16.29 -17.36 26.57
C PRO A 326 -15.13 -16.55 25.97
N TRP A 327 -14.85 -16.75 24.68
CA TRP A 327 -13.70 -16.16 23.98
C TRP A 327 -13.65 -14.63 24.06
N PHE A 328 -14.81 -13.95 24.14
CA PHE A 328 -14.89 -12.50 24.11
C PHE A 328 -14.30 -11.85 25.38
N PHE A 329 -14.47 -12.48 26.54
CA PHE A 329 -14.10 -11.89 27.82
C PHE A 329 -12.58 -11.64 27.95
N PRO A 330 -11.70 -12.64 27.75
CA PRO A 330 -10.25 -12.42 27.82
C PRO A 330 -9.74 -11.56 26.66
N VAL A 331 -10.37 -11.58 25.48
CA VAL A 331 -9.98 -10.71 24.36
C VAL A 331 -10.25 -9.23 24.68
N VAL A 332 -11.44 -8.92 25.22
CA VAL A 332 -11.79 -7.55 25.64
C VAL A 332 -10.88 -7.10 26.78
N LEU A 333 -10.61 -7.97 27.75
CA LEU A 333 -9.74 -7.65 28.88
C LEU A 333 -8.28 -7.43 28.43
N ALA A 334 -7.78 -8.22 27.47
CA ALA A 334 -6.45 -8.04 26.88
C ALA A 334 -6.33 -6.69 26.14
N PHE A 335 -7.38 -6.28 25.44
CA PHE A 335 -7.46 -4.96 24.81
C PHE A 335 -7.49 -3.83 25.84
N LEU A 336 -8.22 -4.00 26.94
CA LEU A 336 -8.30 -3.03 28.03
C LEU A 336 -6.94 -2.85 28.72
N VAL A 337 -6.22 -3.96 29.00
CA VAL A 337 -4.84 -3.92 29.52
C VAL A 337 -3.93 -3.13 28.57
N PHE A 338 -4.06 -3.33 27.26
CA PHE A 338 -3.27 -2.60 26.28
C PHE A 338 -3.58 -1.10 26.30
N ILE A 339 -4.86 -0.71 26.33
CA ILE A 339 -5.25 0.70 26.46
C ILE A 339 -4.72 1.31 27.76
N ALA A 340 -4.83 0.60 28.88
CA ALA A 340 -4.32 1.07 30.16
C ALA A 340 -2.80 1.28 30.14
N ALA A 341 -2.06 0.38 29.50
CA ALA A 341 -0.61 0.52 29.31
C ALA A 341 -0.25 1.71 28.40
N GLN A 342 -1.01 1.94 27.32
CA GLN A 342 -0.81 3.10 26.43
C GLN A 342 -1.13 4.43 27.13
N ALA A 343 -2.17 4.45 27.96
CA ALA A 343 -2.50 5.60 28.80
C ALA A 343 -1.39 5.86 29.82
N LEU A 344 -0.87 4.81 30.46
CA LEU A 344 0.27 4.92 31.37
C LEU A 344 1.51 5.49 30.67
N GLU A 345 1.82 5.01 29.47
CA GLU A 345 2.91 5.55 28.66
C GLU A 345 2.70 7.05 28.40
N THR A 346 1.56 7.40 27.82
CA THR A 346 1.29 8.75 27.31
C THR A 346 1.16 9.77 28.43
N PHE A 347 0.45 9.45 29.52
CA PHE A 347 0.13 10.40 30.58
C PHE A 347 1.14 10.43 31.72
N VAL A 348 1.86 9.33 31.97
CA VAL A 348 2.74 9.22 33.13
C VAL A 348 4.20 9.12 32.70
N LEU A 349 4.53 8.15 31.87
CA LEU A 349 5.94 7.84 31.56
C LEU A 349 6.58 8.91 30.68
N THR A 350 5.94 9.26 29.56
CA THR A 350 6.44 10.27 28.63
C THR A 350 6.73 11.61 29.33
N PRO A 351 5.78 12.27 30.01
CA PRO A 351 6.05 13.56 30.64
C PRO A 351 7.08 13.47 31.78
N THR A 352 7.10 12.37 32.55
CA THR A 352 8.03 12.25 33.68
C THR A 352 9.49 12.08 33.23
N ILE A 353 9.71 11.41 32.10
CA ILE A 353 11.03 11.07 31.60
C ILE A 353 11.56 12.18 30.67
N GLU A 354 10.69 12.74 29.83
CA GLU A 354 11.06 13.85 28.93
C GLU A 354 11.21 15.18 29.67
N SER A 355 10.57 15.37 30.84
CA SER A 355 10.75 16.57 31.67
C SER A 355 12.14 16.66 32.34
N LYS A 356 12.90 15.56 32.38
CA LYS A 356 14.20 15.49 33.07
C LYS A 356 15.41 15.46 32.13
N ALA A 357 15.17 15.35 30.82
CA ALA A 357 16.16 15.54 29.76
C ALA A 357 16.19 17.01 29.35
#